data_AF-A0A1I3D0U2-F1
#
_entry.id   AF-A0A1I3D0U2-F1
#
_cell.length_a   1.000
_cell.length_b   1.000
_cell.length_c   1.000
_cell.angle_alpha   90.00
_cell.angle_beta   90.00
_cell.angle_gamma   90.00
#
_symmetry.space_group_name_H-M   'P 1'
#
loop_
_entity.id
_entity.type
_entity.pdbx_description
1 polymer ?
#
loop_
_entity_poly.entity_id
_entity_poly.type
_entity_poly.pdbx_seq_one_letter_code
_entity_poly.pdbx_strand_id
1 'polypeptide(L)' 'MLDALLAYTRDNWRLSLNVTNLADTRYVAACYGLSGCMYAEGRKAIGKLTYRW' A
#
# COMPACT_ATOMS: atom_id res chain seq x y z
N MET A 1 -5.00 -5.24 9.01
CA MET A 1 -4.13 -4.77 7.91
C MET A 1 -3.24 -3.67 8.46
N LEU A 2 -1.92 -3.81 8.30
CA LEU A 2 -0.93 -2.82 8.76
C LEU A 2 -0.34 -2.14 7.55
N ASP A 3 -0.36 -0.81 7.55
CA ASP A 3 0.19 0.01 6.47
C ASP A 3 1.37 0.83 7.00
N ALA A 4 2.40 1.00 6.17
CA ALA A 4 3.60 1.74 6.49
C ALA A 4 3.94 2.71 5.36
N LEU A 5 4.19 3.97 5.73
CA LEU A 5 4.63 5.00 4.80
C LEU A 5 5.93 5.61 5.29
N LEU A 6 6.93 5.62 4.42
CA LEU A 6 8.22 6.26 4.65
C LEU A 6 8.44 7.32 3.58
N ALA A 7 8.62 8.57 4.00
CA ALA A 7 8.94 9.68 3.09
C ALA A 7 10.23 10.35 3.54
N TYR A 8 11.12 10.58 2.59
CA TYR A 8 12.40 11.23 2.78
C TYR A 8 12.52 12.38 1.79
N THR A 9 12.77 13.59 2.28
CA THR A 9 12.95 14.78 1.45
C THR A 9 14.33 15.35 1.71
N ARG A 10 15.09 15.60 0.64
CA ARG A 10 16.42 16.20 0.71
C ARG A 10 16.59 17.17 -0.45
N ASP A 11 16.77 18.45 -0.13
CA ASP A 11 16.91 19.54 -1.09
C ASP A 11 15.77 19.50 -2.13
N ASN A 12 16.12 19.26 -3.39
CA ASN A 12 15.21 19.22 -4.52
C ASN A 12 14.61 17.83 -4.77
N TRP A 13 14.95 16.83 -3.97
CA TRP A 13 14.53 15.45 -4.12
C TRP A 13 13.56 15.03 -3.02
N ARG A 14 12.47 14.38 -3.42
CA ARG A 14 11.52 13.72 -2.52
C ARG A 14 11.34 12.27 -2.92
N LEU A 15 11.67 11.39 -1.99
CA LEU A 15 11.43 9.96 -2.03
C LEU A 15 10.25 9.64 -1.11
N SER A 16 9.32 8.83 -1.58
CA SER A 16 8.30 8.24 -0.72
C SER A 16 8.05 6.81 -1.10
N LEU A 17 8.01 5.93 -0.11
CA LEU A 17 7.67 4.54 -0.22
C LEU A 17 6.44 4.29 0.64
N ASN A 18 5.35 3.86 0.00
CA ASN A 18 4.12 3.47 0.68
C ASN A 18 3.94 1.97 0.52
N VAL A 19 3.84 1.24 1.63
CA VAL A 19 3.61 -0.20 1.66
C VAL A 19 2.31 -0.46 2.41
N THR A 20 1.32 -0.99 1.71
CA THR A 20 0.06 -1.42 2.30
C THR A 20 0.06 -2.92 2.54
N ASN A 21 -0.61 -3.35 3.61
CA ASN A 21 -0.67 -4.74 4.05
C ASN A 21 0.73 -5.36 4.27
N LEU A 22 1.57 -4.67 5.07
CA LEU A 22 2.94 -5.08 5.38
C LEU A 22 3.00 -6.48 6.02
N ALA A 23 2.01 -6.80 6.86
CA ALA A 23 1.87 -8.09 7.52
C ALA A 23 1.39 -9.24 6.60
N ASP A 24 1.15 -8.98 5.30
CA ASP A 24 0.57 -9.92 4.32
C ASP A 24 -0.66 -10.65 4.85
N THR A 25 -1.48 -9.93 5.61
CA THR A 25 -2.73 -10.47 6.15
C THR A 25 -3.68 -10.74 4.99
N ARG A 26 -3.95 -12.01 4.71
CA ARG A 26 -5.00 -12.43 3.78
C ARG A 26 -6.31 -12.47 4.52
N TYR A 27 -7.20 -11.53 4.19
CA TYR A 27 -8.55 -11.51 4.72
C TYR A 27 -9.56 -11.29 3.60
N VAL A 28 -10.78 -11.77 3.81
CA VAL A 28 -11.89 -11.56 2.88
C VAL A 28 -12.41 -10.14 3.10
N ALA A 29 -12.37 -9.30 2.06
CA ALA A 29 -12.81 -7.91 2.16
C ALA A 29 -14.33 -7.82 2.26
N ALA A 30 -15.04 -8.60 1.45
CA ALA A 30 -16.49 -8.65 1.45
C ALA A 30 -16.99 -9.95 0.82
N CYS A 31 -18.10 -10.47 1.31
CA CYS A 31 -18.84 -11.54 0.65
C CYS A 31 -20.21 -11.02 0.21
N TYR A 32 -20.56 -11.25 -1.05
CA TYR A 32 -21.90 -10.94 -1.58
C TYR A 32 -22.83 -12.15 -1.37
N GLY A 33 -23.00 -12.57 -0.11
CA GLY A 33 -23.79 -13.75 0.24
C GLY A 33 -23.10 -15.08 -0.13
N LEU A 34 -23.89 -16.09 -0.52
CA LEU A 34 -23.41 -17.44 -0.85
C LEU A 34 -22.71 -17.55 -2.21
N SER A 35 -22.85 -16.54 -3.08
CA SER A 35 -22.45 -16.61 -4.50
C SER A 35 -21.03 -16.12 -4.79
N GLY A 36 -20.32 -15.58 -3.80
CA GLY A 36 -18.91 -15.24 -3.97
C GLY A 36 -18.36 -14.30 -2.90
N CYS A 37 -17.12 -14.58 -2.50
CA CYS A 37 -16.34 -13.71 -1.63
C CYS A 37 -15.20 -13.06 -2.40
N MET A 38 -14.97 -11.78 -2.15
CA MET A 38 -13.85 -11.02 -2.68
C MET A 38 -12.74 -10.96 -1.64
N TYR A 39 -11.54 -11.37 -2.04
CA TYR A 39 -10.34 -11.19 -1.23
C TYR A 39 -9.95 -9.71 -1.16
N ALA A 40 -9.44 -9.29 -0.01
CA ALA A 40 -8.86 -7.96 0.14
C ALA A 40 -7.59 -7.81 -0.72
N GLU A 41 -7.28 -6.56 -1.08
CA GLU A 41 -6.08 -6.23 -1.84
C GLU A 41 -4.84 -6.75 -1.07
N GLY A 42 -4.00 -7.52 -1.77
CA GLY A 42 -2.78 -8.08 -1.21
C GLY A 42 -1.75 -7.01 -0.85
N ARG A 43 -0.54 -7.44 -0.46
CA ARG A 43 0.57 -6.51 -0.23
C ARG A 43 0.85 -5.67 -1.48
N LYS A 44 0.90 -4.35 -1.31
CA LYS A 44 1.22 -3.42 -2.39
C LYS A 44 2.27 -2.42 -1.92
N ALA A 45 3.30 -2.21 -2.73
CA ALA A 45 4.37 -1.27 -2.47
C ALA A 45 4.46 -0.26 -3.61
N ILE A 46 4.34 1.02 -3.30
CA ILE A 46 4.41 2.13 -4.25
C ILE A 46 5.60 3.00 -3.88
N GLY A 47 6.60 3.02 -4.75
CA GLY A 47 7.71 3.97 -4.69
C GLY A 47 7.42 5.20 -5.55
N LYS A 48 7.72 6.39 -5.03
CA LYS A 48 7.63 7.64 -5.75
C LYS A 48 8.89 8.47 -5.51
N LEU A 49 9.53 8.87 -6.60
CA LEU A 49 10.65 9.80 -6.63
C LEU A 49 10.18 11.07 -7.33
N THR A 50 10.44 12.22 -6.74
CA THR A 50 10.05 13.52 -7.30
C THR A 50 11.23 14.46 -7.18
N TYR A 51 11.62 15.06 -8.30
CA TYR A 51 12.60 16.13 -8.37
C TYR A 51 11.88 17.45 -8.64
N ARG A 52 12.22 18.50 -7.90
CA ARG A 52 11.72 19.86 -8.15
C ARG A 52 12.90 20.69 -8.67
N TRP A 53 12.71 21.43 -9.76
CA TRP A 53 13.71 22.38 -10.27
C TRP A 53 13.32 23.81 -9.90
#